data_AF-A0A7V5VEL6-F1
#
_entry.id   AF-A0A7V5VEL6-F1
#
_cell.length_a   1.000
_cell.length_b   1.000
_cell.length_c   1.000
_cell.angle_alpha   90.00
_cell.angle_beta   90.00
_cell.angle_gamma   90.00
#
_symmetry.space_group_name_H-M   'P 1'
#
loop_
_entity.id
_entity.type
_entity.pdbx_description
1 polymer ?
#
loop_
_entity_poly.entity_id
_entity_poly.type
_entity_poly.pdbx_seq_one_letter_code
_entity_poly.pdbx_strand_id
1 'polypeptide(L)'
;MGFSYKTQKFSLISTILIVLFGIQFVFAAAISSNGTGGGNWSNTATWAGGVVPGAGDDVTILGNDAVTLDLASATVTSLTIDASGSFDPNANQLTISGALTINGTLNDGTGAGLVQVGGNFTINSGGAFNDNGNGVSIEFNGSGTQTMSGTYGGASLEFYDFTVSGTGVVDNNLSTNIIVN
;
A
#
# COMPACT_ATOMS: atom_id res chain seq x y z
N MET A 1 -58.81 -1.53 -29.02
CA MET A 1 -57.97 -1.75 -27.82
C MET A 1 -57.04 -0.55 -27.69
N GLY A 2 -57.34 0.40 -26.79
CA GLY A 2 -56.54 1.62 -26.62
C GLY A 2 -55.55 1.45 -25.48
N PHE A 3 -54.25 1.52 -25.76
CA PHE A 3 -53.22 1.55 -24.73
C PHE A 3 -53.03 2.99 -24.23
N SER A 4 -53.19 3.20 -22.92
CA SER A 4 -52.88 4.47 -22.25
C SER A 4 -51.49 4.39 -21.64
N TYR A 5 -50.59 5.28 -22.06
CA TYR A 5 -49.26 5.41 -21.45
C TYR A 5 -49.32 6.47 -20.35
N LYS A 6 -49.01 6.07 -19.11
CA LYS A 6 -48.82 7.01 -18.00
C LYS A 6 -47.42 7.61 -18.08
N THR A 7 -47.31 8.91 -18.28
CA THR A 7 -46.05 9.65 -18.17
C THR A 7 -45.64 9.75 -16.69
N GLN A 8 -44.64 8.97 -16.30
CA GLN A 8 -43.97 9.08 -14.99
C GLN A 8 -43.14 10.38 -15.00
N LYS A 9 -43.59 11.40 -14.25
CA LYS A 9 -42.85 12.66 -14.10
C LYS A 9 -41.68 12.44 -13.14
N PHE A 10 -40.51 12.11 -13.67
CA PHE A 10 -39.27 12.15 -12.89
C PHE A 10 -38.94 13.61 -12.55
N SER A 11 -38.94 13.94 -11.26
CA SER A 11 -38.57 15.27 -10.76
C SER A 11 -37.07 15.48 -10.95
N LEU A 12 -36.67 16.57 -11.64
CA LEU A 12 -35.25 16.95 -11.81
C LEU A 12 -34.50 17.04 -10.47
N ILE A 13 -35.21 17.36 -9.39
CA ILE A 13 -34.65 17.50 -8.04
C ILE A 13 -34.19 16.15 -7.48
N SER A 14 -34.92 15.05 -7.76
CA SER A 14 -34.51 13.70 -7.33
C SER A 14 -33.28 13.20 -8.09
N THR A 15 -33.11 13.58 -9.35
CA THR A 15 -31.93 13.23 -10.14
C THR A 15 -30.68 13.97 -9.65
N ILE A 16 -30.80 15.25 -9.28
CA ILE A 16 -29.70 16.06 -8.73
C ILE A 16 -29.25 15.54 -7.36
N LEU A 17 -30.19 15.15 -6.48
CA LEU A 17 -29.86 14.61 -5.15
C LEU A 17 -29.15 13.24 -5.19
N ILE A 18 -29.46 12.39 -6.18
CA ILE A 18 -28.76 11.11 -6.39
C ILE A 18 -27.35 11.35 -6.97
N VAL A 19 -27.20 12.32 -7.88
CA VAL A 19 -25.88 12.69 -8.42
C VAL A 19 -25.00 13.33 -7.34
N LEU A 20 -25.57 14.14 -6.43
CA LEU A 20 -24.82 14.81 -5.36
C LEU A 20 -24.33 13.86 -4.25
N PHE A 21 -25.00 12.72 -4.05
CA PHE A 21 -24.57 11.67 -3.09
C PHE A 21 -23.56 10.67 -3.70
N GLY A 22 -23.37 10.71 -5.03
CA GLY A 22 -22.49 9.79 -5.76
C GLY A 22 -21.09 10.33 -6.09
N ILE A 23 -20.79 11.60 -5.78
CA ILE A 23 -19.48 12.21 -6.05
C ILE A 23 -18.62 12.09 -4.79
N GLN A 24 -18.01 10.92 -4.61
CA GLN A 24 -16.88 10.81 -3.69
C GLN A 24 -15.68 11.46 -4.38
N PHE A 25 -15.31 12.67 -3.96
CA PHE A 25 -14.06 13.26 -4.40
C PHE A 25 -12.92 12.45 -3.80
N VAL A 26 -12.16 11.77 -4.66
CA VAL A 26 -10.89 11.14 -4.26
C VAL A 26 -9.86 12.26 -4.15
N PHE A 27 -9.72 12.82 -2.96
CA PHE A 27 -8.59 13.67 -2.64
C PHE A 27 -7.46 12.78 -2.14
N ALA A 28 -6.24 13.03 -2.62
CA ALA A 28 -5.06 12.45 -1.99
C ALA A 28 -5.00 12.91 -0.53
N ALA A 29 -5.08 11.96 0.41
CA ALA A 29 -5.00 12.24 1.83
C ALA A 29 -3.76 11.60 2.43
N ALA A 30 -3.17 12.27 3.43
CA ALA A 30 -2.24 11.62 4.33
C ALA A 30 -3.07 10.83 5.36
N ILE A 31 -2.98 9.50 5.32
CA ILE A 31 -3.67 8.60 6.25
C ILE A 31 -2.63 7.91 7.12
N SER A 32 -2.84 7.96 8.43
CA SER A 32 -2.00 7.24 9.38
C SER A 32 -2.80 6.13 10.06
N SER A 33 -2.11 5.07 10.49
CA SER A 33 -2.69 4.11 11.43
C SER A 33 -3.02 4.79 12.77
N ASN A 34 -3.79 4.11 13.61
CA ASN A 34 -4.45 4.72 14.78
C ASN A 34 -3.54 5.01 15.99
N GLY A 35 -2.31 4.51 16.02
CA GLY A 35 -1.35 4.63 17.12
C GLY A 35 -1.75 3.85 18.38
N THR A 36 -2.66 2.88 18.26
CA THR A 36 -3.22 2.09 19.38
C THR A 36 -3.07 0.58 19.19
N GLY A 37 -2.16 0.16 18.30
CA GLY A 37 -1.80 -1.23 18.04
C GLY A 37 -2.03 -1.66 16.58
N GLY A 38 -2.71 -0.87 15.77
CA GLY A 38 -3.04 -1.21 14.38
C GLY A 38 -4.15 -2.25 14.25
N GLY A 39 -4.00 -3.19 13.31
CA GLY A 39 -4.97 -4.23 12.99
C GLY A 39 -5.09 -4.52 11.48
N ASN A 40 -6.21 -5.12 11.09
CA ASN A 40 -6.50 -5.40 9.68
C ASN A 40 -6.62 -4.11 8.86
N TRP A 41 -6.05 -4.09 7.67
CA TRP A 41 -6.11 -2.97 6.73
C TRP A 41 -7.56 -2.56 6.41
N SER A 42 -8.46 -3.52 6.20
CA SER A 42 -9.86 -3.24 5.87
C SER A 42 -10.68 -2.65 7.03
N ASN A 43 -10.17 -2.72 8.26
CA ASN A 43 -10.89 -2.23 9.44
C ASN A 43 -10.69 -0.73 9.62
N THR A 44 -11.79 0.03 9.54
CA THR A 44 -11.79 1.48 9.81
C THR A 44 -11.15 1.85 11.16
N ALA A 45 -11.23 0.99 12.18
CA ALA A 45 -10.62 1.26 13.48
C ALA A 45 -9.09 1.27 13.44
N THR A 46 -8.46 0.64 12.45
CA THR A 46 -6.99 0.63 12.24
C THR A 46 -6.47 2.01 11.87
N TRP A 47 -7.31 2.88 11.31
CA TRP A 47 -6.90 4.14 10.71
C TRP A 47 -7.36 5.34 11.52
N ALA A 48 -6.46 6.31 11.72
CA ALA A 48 -6.81 7.58 12.33
C ALA A 48 -7.91 8.27 11.51
N GLY A 49 -9.00 8.65 12.17
CA GLY A 49 -10.17 9.25 11.50
C GLY A 49 -11.14 8.25 10.85
N GLY A 50 -10.89 6.93 10.95
CA GLY A 50 -11.86 5.91 10.52
C GLY A 50 -11.95 5.69 9.01
N VAL A 51 -10.95 6.14 8.24
CA VAL A 51 -10.94 6.05 6.78
C VAL A 51 -9.87 5.05 6.33
N VAL A 52 -10.30 4.01 5.60
CA VAL A 52 -9.39 3.02 5.02
C VAL A 52 -8.68 3.62 3.81
N PRO A 53 -7.34 3.51 3.69
CA PRO A 53 -6.60 4.04 2.56
C PRO A 53 -6.98 3.42 1.22
N GLY A 54 -7.00 4.26 0.19
CA GLY A 54 -7.15 3.90 -1.20
C GLY A 54 -6.04 4.45 -2.10
N ALA A 55 -6.25 4.31 -3.42
CA ALA A 55 -5.19 4.49 -4.43
C ALA A 55 -4.54 5.88 -4.46
N GLY A 56 -5.22 6.92 -3.98
CA GLY A 56 -4.70 8.29 -3.94
C GLY A 56 -3.95 8.66 -2.68
N ASP A 57 -3.90 7.78 -1.67
CA ASP A 57 -3.50 8.17 -0.31
C ASP A 57 -2.02 7.90 -0.03
N ASP A 58 -1.43 8.78 0.76
CA ASP A 58 -0.11 8.61 1.36
C ASP A 58 -0.28 7.97 2.73
N VAL A 59 0.20 6.73 2.89
CA VAL A 59 -0.02 5.94 4.09
C VAL A 59 1.19 5.96 5.01
N THR A 60 0.97 6.21 6.30
CA THR A 60 1.96 6.05 7.35
C THR A 60 1.49 5.03 8.39
N ILE A 61 2.25 3.94 8.55
CA ILE A 61 2.06 3.03 9.68
C ILE A 61 2.87 3.58 10.84
N LEU A 62 2.18 4.09 11.86
CA LEU A 62 2.78 4.72 13.03
C LEU A 62 3.57 3.72 13.87
N GLY A 63 4.55 4.24 14.63
CA GLY A 63 5.29 3.44 15.60
C GLY A 63 4.37 2.77 16.62
N ASN A 64 4.63 1.49 16.91
CA ASN A 64 3.85 0.58 17.76
C ASN A 64 2.58 -0.02 17.14
N ASP A 65 2.22 0.35 15.91
CA ASP A 65 1.14 -0.31 15.19
C ASP A 65 1.65 -1.47 14.34
N ALA A 66 0.89 -2.56 14.32
CA ALA A 66 1.05 -3.65 13.38
C ALA A 66 -0.17 -3.68 12.46
N VAL A 67 0.05 -3.47 11.16
CA VAL A 67 -1.02 -3.49 10.16
C VAL A 67 -0.87 -4.68 9.24
N THR A 68 -1.93 -5.46 9.11
CA THR A 68 -1.97 -6.66 8.25
C THR A 68 -2.92 -6.42 7.10
N LEU A 69 -2.46 -6.63 5.87
CA LEU A 69 -3.31 -6.59 4.70
C LEU A 69 -4.19 -7.85 4.66
N ASP A 70 -5.50 -7.65 4.83
CA ASP A 70 -6.52 -8.72 4.83
C ASP A 70 -7.42 -8.68 3.59
N LEU A 71 -7.06 -7.87 2.60
CA LEU A 71 -7.69 -7.79 1.29
C LEU A 71 -6.78 -8.46 0.27
N ALA A 72 -7.35 -9.13 -0.73
CA ALA A 72 -6.58 -9.76 -1.81
C ALA A 72 -5.63 -8.78 -2.52
N SER A 73 -6.06 -7.52 -2.66
CA SER A 73 -5.18 -6.43 -3.08
C SER A 73 -5.60 -5.08 -2.51
N ALA A 74 -4.63 -4.17 -2.39
CA ALA A 74 -4.83 -2.76 -2.09
C ALA A 74 -3.87 -1.91 -2.92
N THR A 75 -4.23 -0.65 -3.15
CA THR A 75 -3.38 0.32 -3.86
C THR A 75 -3.30 1.61 -3.07
N VAL A 76 -2.11 2.22 -3.01
CA VAL A 76 -1.83 3.50 -2.35
C VAL A 76 -0.80 4.30 -3.15
N THR A 77 -0.70 5.61 -2.87
CA THR A 77 0.32 6.46 -3.49
C THR A 77 1.69 6.25 -2.86
N SER A 78 1.78 6.23 -1.54
CA SER A 78 3.02 5.92 -0.83
C SER A 78 2.76 5.10 0.43
N LEU A 79 3.79 4.38 0.89
CA LEU A 79 3.79 3.72 2.19
C LEU A 79 5.05 4.09 2.94
N THR A 80 4.89 4.65 4.13
CA THR A 80 5.95 4.82 5.12
C THR A 80 5.64 3.94 6.33
N ILE A 81 6.58 3.07 6.70
CA ILE A 81 6.51 2.31 7.95
C ILE A 81 7.43 3.03 8.93
N ASP A 82 6.88 3.72 9.92
CA ASP A 82 7.67 4.42 10.93
C ASP A 82 8.45 3.44 11.81
N ALA A 83 9.50 3.94 12.47
CA ALA A 83 10.29 3.14 13.39
C ALA A 83 9.39 2.43 14.42
N SER A 84 9.64 1.14 14.64
CA SER A 84 8.82 0.26 15.50
C SER A 84 7.37 0.02 15.03
N GLY A 85 6.95 0.55 13.89
CA GLY A 85 5.74 0.11 13.19
C GLY A 85 6.01 -1.16 12.37
N SER A 86 4.96 -1.92 12.04
CA SER A 86 5.07 -3.09 11.18
C SER A 86 3.93 -3.18 10.17
N PHE A 87 4.28 -3.54 8.94
CA PHE A 87 3.32 -3.88 7.89
C PHE A 87 3.54 -5.31 7.43
N ASP A 88 2.44 -6.06 7.31
CA ASP A 88 2.40 -7.43 6.83
C ASP A 88 1.50 -7.55 5.59
N PRO A 89 2.05 -7.84 4.40
CA PRO A 89 1.23 -8.08 3.21
C PRO A 89 0.41 -9.36 3.30
N ASN A 90 0.79 -10.32 4.17
CA ASN A 90 0.01 -11.51 4.52
C ASN A 90 -0.46 -12.31 3.29
N ALA A 91 0.48 -12.67 2.42
CA ALA A 91 0.24 -13.34 1.14
C ALA A 91 -0.64 -12.57 0.13
N ASN A 92 -0.90 -11.28 0.35
CA ASN A 92 -1.70 -10.43 -0.54
C ASN A 92 -0.83 -9.42 -1.30
N GLN A 93 -1.45 -8.70 -2.23
CA GLN A 93 -0.78 -7.69 -3.06
C GLN A 93 -1.01 -6.26 -2.55
N LEU A 94 0.08 -5.55 -2.24
CA LEU A 94 0.04 -4.09 -2.10
C LEU A 94 0.71 -3.44 -3.33
N THR A 95 -0.03 -2.59 -4.03
CA THR A 95 0.52 -1.75 -5.10
C THR A 95 0.76 -0.33 -4.58
N ILE A 96 2.00 0.13 -4.65
CA ILE A 96 2.41 1.48 -4.25
C ILE A 96 2.81 2.21 -5.53
N SER A 97 2.01 3.19 -5.99
CA SER A 97 2.31 3.88 -7.26
C SER A 97 3.52 4.82 -7.16
N GLY A 98 3.88 5.24 -5.94
CA GLY A 98 5.03 6.08 -5.62
C GLY A 98 6.04 5.34 -4.73
N ALA A 99 6.48 5.99 -3.66
CA ALA A 99 7.60 5.52 -2.85
C ALA A 99 7.18 4.57 -1.70
N LEU A 100 8.03 3.58 -1.44
CA LEU A 100 8.04 2.75 -0.24
C LEU A 100 9.21 3.16 0.66
N THR A 101 8.93 3.55 1.91
CA THR A 101 9.94 3.86 2.93
C THR A 101 9.79 2.97 4.15
N ILE A 102 10.85 2.26 4.52
CA ILE A 102 10.89 1.30 5.62
C ILE A 102 11.85 1.82 6.70
N ASN A 103 11.28 2.39 7.77
CA ASN A 103 11.99 2.71 9.00
C ASN A 103 11.69 1.70 10.12
N GLY A 104 10.51 1.05 10.07
CA GLY A 104 10.10 -0.05 10.94
C GLY A 104 10.31 -1.41 10.28
N THR A 105 9.29 -2.27 10.29
CA THR A 105 9.41 -3.64 9.77
C THR A 105 8.42 -3.92 8.65
N LEU A 106 8.92 -4.30 7.47
CA LEU A 106 8.13 -5.04 6.49
C LEU A 106 8.29 -6.53 6.79
N ASN A 107 7.22 -7.18 7.24
CA ASN A 107 7.23 -8.55 7.74
C ASN A 107 6.14 -9.36 7.05
N ASP A 108 6.49 -10.35 6.25
CA ASP A 108 5.47 -11.26 5.71
C ASP A 108 5.34 -12.49 6.61
N GLY A 109 4.38 -12.44 7.52
CA GLY A 109 4.15 -13.49 8.51
C GLY A 109 3.82 -14.85 7.90
N THR A 110 3.18 -14.86 6.73
CA THR A 110 2.70 -16.06 6.04
C THR A 110 3.53 -16.45 4.82
N GLY A 111 4.22 -15.48 4.22
CA GLY A 111 4.96 -15.63 2.96
C GLY A 111 4.11 -15.35 1.71
N ALA A 112 4.79 -15.19 0.58
CA ALA A 112 4.23 -14.97 -0.76
C ALA A 112 3.45 -13.65 -0.94
N GLY A 113 3.60 -12.68 -0.04
CA GLY A 113 3.09 -11.33 -0.20
C GLY A 113 3.84 -10.60 -1.30
N LEU A 114 3.11 -9.84 -2.12
CA LEU A 114 3.66 -9.09 -3.23
C LEU A 114 3.56 -7.59 -2.94
N VAL A 115 4.70 -6.91 -2.90
CA VAL A 115 4.75 -5.45 -2.81
C VAL A 115 5.26 -4.90 -4.14
N GLN A 116 4.36 -4.29 -4.89
CA GLN A 116 4.71 -3.58 -6.13
C GLN A 116 5.03 -2.13 -5.79
N VAL A 117 6.15 -1.63 -6.31
CA VAL A 117 6.64 -0.27 -6.09
C VAL A 117 6.82 0.41 -7.43
N GLY A 118 6.14 1.55 -7.63
CA GLY A 118 6.22 2.36 -8.85
C GLY A 118 7.23 3.51 -8.76
N GLY A 119 7.76 3.77 -7.57
CA GLY A 119 8.76 4.79 -7.28
C GLY A 119 9.98 4.23 -6.54
N ASN A 120 10.54 5.02 -5.62
CA ASN A 120 11.74 4.62 -4.89
C ASN A 120 11.42 3.60 -3.78
N PHE A 121 12.36 2.70 -3.56
CA PHE A 121 12.40 1.80 -2.41
C PHE A 121 13.50 2.27 -1.47
N THR A 122 13.14 2.64 -0.24
CA THR A 122 14.11 3.09 0.75
C THR A 122 13.98 2.27 2.01
N ILE A 123 15.09 1.68 2.47
CA ILE A 123 15.19 1.01 3.77
C ILE A 123 16.27 1.68 4.61
N ASN A 124 15.86 2.36 5.67
CA ASN A 124 16.75 3.18 6.50
C ASN A 124 17.37 2.38 7.64
N SER A 125 18.34 2.98 8.33
CA SER A 125 18.92 2.40 9.54
C SER A 125 17.83 2.18 10.59
N GLY A 126 17.67 0.95 11.06
CA GLY A 126 16.57 0.52 11.94
C GLY A 126 15.41 -0.16 11.20
N GLY A 127 15.34 0.00 9.88
CA GLY A 127 14.44 -0.75 9.03
C GLY A 127 14.79 -2.24 9.02
N ALA A 128 13.77 -3.08 9.17
CA ALA A 128 13.86 -4.52 9.09
C ALA A 128 13.01 -5.06 7.94
N PHE A 129 13.55 -6.06 7.26
CA PHE A 129 12.86 -6.82 6.23
C PHE A 129 12.87 -8.27 6.71
N ASN A 130 11.72 -8.77 7.13
CA ASN A 130 11.59 -10.13 7.65
C ASN A 130 10.81 -10.99 6.66
N ASP A 131 11.50 -11.96 6.09
CA ASP A 131 11.00 -12.84 5.05
C ASP A 131 10.40 -14.14 5.62
N ASN A 132 10.61 -14.47 6.91
CA ASN A 132 10.11 -15.70 7.55
C ASN A 132 10.30 -17.00 6.73
N GLY A 133 11.28 -17.05 5.82
CA GLY A 133 11.60 -18.21 4.97
C GLY A 133 10.72 -18.45 3.73
N ASN A 134 9.56 -17.81 3.60
CA ASN A 134 8.70 -17.85 2.40
C ASN A 134 8.59 -16.48 1.68
N GLY A 135 9.13 -15.45 2.34
CA GLY A 135 9.45 -14.09 1.95
C GLY A 135 8.40 -13.21 1.28
N VAL A 136 8.80 -11.93 1.16
CA VAL A 136 8.10 -10.89 0.41
C VAL A 136 8.68 -10.86 -1.00
N SER A 137 7.83 -10.91 -2.02
CA SER A 137 8.19 -10.59 -3.39
C SER A 137 8.16 -9.08 -3.59
N ILE A 138 9.22 -8.53 -4.16
CA ILE A 138 9.30 -7.11 -4.54
C ILE A 138 9.24 -7.01 -6.07
N GLU A 139 8.29 -6.20 -6.55
CA GLU A 139 8.16 -5.91 -7.98
C GLU A 139 8.30 -4.42 -8.24
N PHE A 140 9.28 -4.03 -9.05
CA PHE A 140 9.40 -2.66 -9.55
C PHE A 140 8.59 -2.50 -10.83
N ASN A 141 7.48 -1.78 -10.76
CA ASN A 141 6.51 -1.63 -11.86
C ASN A 141 6.47 -0.20 -12.45
N GLY A 142 7.31 0.71 -11.96
CA GLY A 142 7.38 2.09 -12.42
C GLY A 142 7.92 2.28 -13.83
N SER A 143 7.55 3.39 -14.47
CA SER A 143 8.01 3.76 -15.81
C SER A 143 9.24 4.67 -15.82
N GLY A 144 9.60 5.26 -14.67
CA GLY A 144 10.78 6.10 -14.49
C GLY A 144 11.93 5.36 -13.80
N THR A 145 13.02 6.06 -13.50
CA THR A 145 14.06 5.51 -12.63
C THR A 145 13.50 5.28 -11.23
N GLN A 146 13.72 4.08 -10.70
CA GLN A 146 13.34 3.65 -9.37
C GLN A 146 14.62 3.32 -8.62
N THR A 147 14.94 4.08 -7.58
CA THR A 147 16.17 3.86 -6.82
C THR A 147 15.87 3.01 -5.59
N MET A 148 16.62 1.93 -5.42
CA MET A 148 16.75 1.23 -4.13
C MET A 148 17.85 1.89 -3.32
N SER A 149 17.55 2.34 -2.11
CA SER A 149 18.47 3.17 -1.31
C SER A 149 18.33 2.96 0.19
N GLY A 150 19.30 3.49 0.94
CA GLY A 150 19.30 3.53 2.40
C GLY A 150 20.42 2.69 3.02
N THR A 151 20.28 2.39 4.32
CA THR A 151 21.31 1.70 5.12
C THR A 151 20.65 0.57 5.89
N TYR A 152 20.47 -0.57 5.22
CA TYR A 152 19.96 -1.77 5.86
C TYR A 152 20.95 -2.29 6.90
N GLY A 153 20.47 -2.58 8.11
CA GLY A 153 21.31 -3.03 9.23
C GLY A 153 21.62 -4.52 9.23
N GLY A 154 20.94 -5.32 8.41
CA GLY A 154 21.18 -6.76 8.27
C GLY A 154 22.32 -7.09 7.29
N ALA A 155 22.78 -8.35 7.31
CA ALA A 155 23.89 -8.82 6.49
C ALA A 155 23.56 -8.83 4.98
N SER A 156 22.34 -9.23 4.64
CA SER A 156 21.78 -9.30 3.28
C SER A 156 20.32 -8.90 3.33
N LEU A 157 19.88 -8.12 2.34
CA LEU A 157 18.46 -7.90 2.10
C LEU A 157 17.95 -9.05 1.23
N GLU A 158 17.06 -9.87 1.79
CA GLU A 158 16.60 -11.10 1.15
C GLU A 158 15.18 -10.91 0.64
N PHE A 159 14.99 -11.09 -0.66
CA PHE A 159 13.68 -11.10 -1.30
C PHE A 159 13.31 -12.53 -1.67
N TYR A 160 12.02 -12.87 -1.59
CA TYR A 160 11.56 -14.16 -2.12
C TYR A 160 11.58 -14.15 -3.64
N ASP A 161 11.05 -13.09 -4.24
CA ASP A 161 11.20 -12.84 -5.66
C ASP A 161 11.53 -11.37 -5.89
N PHE A 162 12.27 -11.12 -6.96
CA PHE A 162 12.60 -9.79 -7.43
C PHE A 162 12.27 -9.69 -8.90
N THR A 163 11.21 -8.94 -9.21
CA THR A 163 10.74 -8.74 -10.58
C THR A 163 10.81 -7.26 -10.97
N VAL A 164 11.18 -7.00 -12.22
CA VAL A 164 11.05 -5.68 -12.85
C VAL A 164 10.10 -5.83 -14.04
N SER A 165 8.88 -5.34 -13.89
CA SER A 165 7.84 -5.38 -14.93
C SER A 165 7.58 -4.02 -15.57
N GLY A 166 8.02 -2.95 -14.89
CA GLY A 166 7.95 -1.59 -15.40
C GLY A 166 8.90 -1.35 -16.58
N THR A 167 8.67 -0.25 -17.29
CA THR A 167 9.59 0.21 -18.35
C THR A 167 10.75 1.04 -17.81
N GLY A 168 10.75 1.30 -16.50
CA GLY A 168 11.75 2.08 -15.79
C GLY A 168 13.08 1.34 -15.61
N VAL A 169 14.07 2.08 -15.12
CA VAL A 169 15.36 1.53 -14.68
C VAL A 169 15.30 1.33 -13.17
N VAL A 170 15.81 0.21 -12.67
CA VAL A 170 16.01 0.00 -11.23
C VAL A 170 17.48 0.25 -10.89
N ASP A 171 17.73 1.35 -10.18
CA ASP A 171 19.06 1.73 -9.72
C ASP A 171 19.29 1.22 -8.30
N ASN A 172 20.11 0.17 -8.16
CA ASN A 172 20.49 -0.33 -6.84
C ASN A 172 21.62 0.53 -6.25
N ASN A 173 21.27 1.35 -5.25
CA ASN A 173 22.20 2.16 -4.46
C ASN A 173 22.18 1.76 -2.97
N LEU A 174 21.84 0.51 -2.68
CA LEU A 174 21.96 -0.03 -1.33
C LEU A 174 23.41 -0.34 -0.98
N SER A 175 23.79 -0.09 0.27
CA SER A 175 25.11 -0.47 0.80
C SER A 175 25.21 -1.95 1.21
N THR A 176 24.15 -2.73 1.01
CA THR A 176 24.04 -4.15 1.38
C THR A 176 23.85 -5.02 0.14
N ASN A 177 24.19 -6.30 0.25
CA ASN A 177 23.92 -7.27 -0.79
C ASN A 177 22.42 -7.58 -0.82
N ILE A 178 21.88 -7.74 -2.04
CA ILE A 178 20.54 -8.28 -2.27
C ILE A 178 20.68 -9.75 -2.63
N ILE A 179 19.88 -10.59 -1.98
CA ILE A 179 19.76 -12.03 -2.28
C ILE A 179 18.30 -12.29 -2.68
N VAL A 180 18.10 -13.18 -3.65
CA VAL A 180 16.78 -13.65 -4.06
C VAL A 180 16.74 -15.16 -3.82
N ASN A 181 15.78 -15.64 -3.03
CA ASN A 181 15.70 -17.01 -2.51
C ASN A 181 14.55 -17.83 -3.14
#